data_AF-A0A0J9YF93-F1
#
_entry.id   AF-A0A0J9YF93-F1
#
_cell.length_a   1.000
_cell.length_b   1.000
_cell.length_c   1.000
_cell.angle_alpha   90.00
_cell.angle_beta   90.00
_cell.angle_gamma   90.00
#
_symmetry.space_group_name_H-M   'P 1'
#
loop_
_entity.id
_entity.type
_entity.pdbx_description
1 polymer ?
#
loop_
_entity_poly.entity_id
_entity_poly.type
_entity_poly.pdbx_seq_one_letter_code
_entity_poly.pdbx_strand_id
1 'polypeptide(L)'
;GRGLLEDNEIYRNAQAGVLISTDSNPILRRNRIYKGRAAGIEITNGATATLEGNHLFQNEFGGLCLASDVRPIMRDNLIYDNHNAVDRTIAKGYCLFKISSCTSFPMHDFYR
;
A
#
# COMPACT_ATOMS: atom_id res chain seq x y z
N GLY A 1 -16.59 -0.89 -7.89
CA GLY A 1 -17.70 -0.84 -6.91
C GLY A 1 -17.30 -0.02 -5.69
N ARG A 2 -18.26 0.48 -4.88
CA ARG A 2 -17.98 1.21 -3.63
C ARG A 2 -17.93 0.22 -2.45
N GLY A 3 -16.83 -0.50 -2.31
CA GLY A 3 -16.61 -1.41 -1.18
C GLY A 3 -16.27 -0.64 0.09
N LEU A 4 -16.78 -1.10 1.24
CA LEU A 4 -16.37 -0.60 2.55
C LEU A 4 -15.64 -1.73 3.27
N LEU A 5 -14.37 -1.51 3.61
CA LEU A 5 -13.58 -2.35 4.49
C LEU A 5 -13.33 -1.56 5.76
N GLU A 6 -13.95 -1.96 6.87
CA GLU A 6 -13.70 -1.33 8.15
C GLU A 6 -13.46 -2.30 9.29
N ASP A 7 -12.55 -1.92 10.20
CA ASP A 7 -12.20 -2.68 11.41
C ASP A 7 -11.76 -4.14 11.12
N ASN A 8 -11.07 -4.37 10.00
CA ASN A 8 -10.55 -5.69 9.65
C ASN A 8 -9.07 -5.84 10.00
N GLU A 9 -8.67 -7.07 10.31
CA GLU A 9 -7.28 -7.47 10.44
C GLU A 9 -6.89 -8.34 9.25
N ILE A 10 -5.97 -7.83 8.42
CA ILE A 10 -5.49 -8.48 7.20
C ILE A 10 -4.03 -8.83 7.43
N TYR A 11 -3.74 -10.12 7.58
CA TYR A 11 -2.39 -10.54 7.94
C TYR A 11 -1.99 -11.88 7.36
N ARG A 12 -0.67 -12.09 7.25
CA ARG A 12 -0.06 -13.35 6.75
C ARG A 12 -0.53 -13.76 5.35
N ASN A 13 -0.90 -12.79 4.52
CA ASN A 13 -1.19 -13.03 3.11
C ASN A 13 0.09 -13.31 2.33
N ALA A 14 -0.02 -14.27 1.40
CA ALA A 14 1.07 -14.63 0.49
C ALA A 14 1.26 -13.58 -0.63
N GLN A 15 0.21 -12.85 -0.97
CA GLN A 15 0.19 -11.75 -1.94
C GLN A 15 -0.19 -10.43 -1.23
N ALA A 16 -0.55 -9.40 -2.02
CA ALA A 16 -0.98 -8.12 -1.49
C ALA A 16 -2.14 -8.28 -0.48
N GLY A 17 -2.07 -7.59 0.65
CA GLY A 17 -3.10 -7.66 1.68
C GLY A 17 -4.46 -7.17 1.17
N VAL A 18 -4.45 -6.02 0.49
CA VAL A 18 -5.60 -5.47 -0.24
C VAL A 18 -5.15 -5.03 -1.61
N LEU A 19 -5.76 -5.58 -2.66
CA LEU A 19 -5.58 -5.14 -4.03
C LEU A 19 -6.80 -4.35 -4.49
N ILE A 20 -6.58 -3.11 -4.93
CA ILE A 20 -7.60 -2.22 -5.47
C ILE A 20 -7.26 -1.95 -6.93
N SER A 21 -8.12 -2.41 -7.84
CA SER A 21 -7.93 -2.24 -9.28
C SER A 21 -9.24 -1.82 -9.97
N THR A 22 -9.11 -1.36 -11.22
CA THR A 22 -10.22 -1.20 -12.16
C THR A 22 -11.29 -0.20 -11.69
N ASP A 23 -11.03 1.11 -11.83
CA ASP A 23 -11.97 2.22 -11.53
C ASP A 23 -12.80 2.00 -10.25
N SER A 24 -12.19 1.38 -9.25
CA SER A 24 -12.81 1.05 -7.99
C SER A 24 -12.50 2.15 -7.00
N ASN A 25 -13.49 2.49 -6.17
CA ASN A 25 -13.41 3.53 -5.16
C ASN A 25 -13.82 3.00 -3.78
N PRO A 26 -13.07 2.02 -3.21
CA PRO A 26 -13.38 1.51 -1.90
C PRO A 26 -12.91 2.46 -0.79
N ILE A 27 -13.53 2.31 0.37
CA ILE A 27 -13.16 3.00 1.61
C ILE A 27 -12.61 1.96 2.57
N LEU A 28 -11.38 2.16 2.98
CA LEU A 28 -10.67 1.37 3.99
C LEU A 28 -10.55 2.22 5.24
N ARG A 29 -11.18 1.80 6.33
CA ARG A 29 -11.18 2.54 7.58
C ARG A 29 -10.79 1.67 8.79
N ARG A 30 -9.86 2.14 9.64
CA ARG A 30 -9.46 1.42 10.87
C ARG A 30 -8.99 -0.03 10.64
N ASN A 31 -8.47 -0.37 9.46
CA ASN A 31 -7.95 -1.71 9.21
C ASN A 31 -6.51 -1.84 9.67
N ARG A 32 -6.13 -3.05 10.06
CA ARG A 32 -4.75 -3.40 10.46
C ARG A 32 -4.20 -4.39 9.44
N ILE A 33 -3.17 -3.99 8.72
CA ILE A 33 -2.59 -4.77 7.63
C ILE A 33 -1.13 -5.06 7.93
N TYR A 34 -0.83 -6.32 8.23
CA TYR A 34 0.49 -6.66 8.76
C TYR A 34 0.98 -8.07 8.47
N LYS A 35 2.30 -8.27 8.56
CA LYS A 35 2.94 -9.59 8.33
C LYS A 35 2.58 -10.20 6.97
N GLY A 36 2.27 -9.38 5.96
CA GLY A 36 2.12 -9.83 4.58
C GLY A 36 3.48 -10.12 3.94
N ARG A 37 3.56 -11.16 3.10
CA ARG A 37 4.77 -11.47 2.30
C ARG A 37 4.99 -10.49 1.13
N ALA A 38 3.98 -9.70 0.79
CA ALA A 38 4.01 -8.71 -0.30
C ALA A 38 3.68 -7.30 0.24
N ALA A 39 3.09 -6.44 -0.62
CA ALA A 39 2.60 -5.13 -0.22
C ALA A 39 1.37 -5.26 0.71
N GLY A 40 1.25 -4.40 1.73
CA GLY A 40 0.06 -4.35 2.57
C GLY A 40 -1.18 -3.94 1.75
N ILE A 41 -1.09 -2.80 1.06
CA ILE A 41 -2.12 -2.31 0.15
C ILE A 41 -1.49 -2.00 -1.20
N GLU A 42 -2.13 -2.44 -2.27
CA GLU A 42 -1.71 -2.18 -3.64
C GLU A 42 -2.88 -1.56 -4.42
N ILE A 43 -2.65 -0.40 -5.05
CA ILE A 43 -3.67 0.30 -5.85
C ILE A 43 -3.15 0.49 -7.27
N THR A 44 -3.90 -0.01 -8.25
CA THR A 44 -3.49 -0.04 -9.66
C THR A 44 -4.64 0.31 -10.63
N ASN A 45 -4.32 0.43 -11.93
CA ASN A 45 -5.25 0.69 -13.03
C ASN A 45 -6.13 1.93 -12.81
N GLY A 46 -5.53 3.05 -12.37
CA GLY A 46 -6.24 4.32 -12.16
C GLY A 46 -7.32 4.28 -11.06
N ALA A 47 -7.39 3.21 -10.27
CA ALA A 47 -8.35 3.11 -9.18
C ALA A 47 -8.07 4.16 -8.10
N THR A 48 -9.12 4.62 -7.42
CA THR A 48 -8.98 5.56 -6.30
C THR A 48 -9.37 4.86 -5.01
N ALA A 49 -8.84 5.25 -3.86
CA ALA A 49 -9.28 4.66 -2.60
C ALA A 49 -9.25 5.70 -1.50
N THR A 50 -10.13 5.55 -0.50
CA THR A 50 -10.05 6.34 0.72
C THR A 50 -9.49 5.46 1.82
N LEU A 51 -8.32 5.82 2.33
CA LEU A 51 -7.65 5.17 3.46
C LEU A 51 -7.79 6.11 4.65
N GLU A 52 -8.52 5.71 5.69
CA GLU A 52 -8.72 6.48 6.91
C GLU A 52 -8.38 5.68 8.17
N GLY A 53 -7.42 6.14 8.99
CA GLY A 53 -7.14 5.47 10.27
C GLY A 53 -6.55 4.06 10.16
N ASN A 54 -5.97 3.67 9.02
CA ASN A 54 -5.43 2.32 8.83
C ASN A 54 -4.00 2.21 9.35
N HIS A 55 -3.66 1.04 9.90
CA HIS A 55 -2.34 0.72 10.41
C HIS A 55 -1.68 -0.32 9.50
N LEU A 56 -0.62 0.05 8.81
CA LEU A 56 0.12 -0.83 7.90
C LEU A 56 1.54 -1.06 8.42
N PHE A 57 1.81 -2.25 8.94
CA PHE A 57 3.09 -2.51 9.61
C PHE A 57 3.61 -3.93 9.41
N GLN A 58 4.92 -4.15 9.56
CA GLN A 58 5.52 -5.50 9.46
C GLN A 58 5.24 -6.23 8.14
N ASN A 59 4.96 -5.52 7.03
CA ASN A 59 4.86 -6.15 5.71
C ASN A 59 6.26 -6.30 5.10
N GLU A 60 6.51 -7.43 4.43
CA GLU A 60 7.84 -7.83 3.97
C GLU A 60 8.33 -7.00 2.76
N PHE A 61 7.44 -6.71 1.80
CA PHE A 61 7.80 -5.98 0.59
C PHE A 61 7.57 -4.47 0.72
N GLY A 62 6.49 -4.05 1.38
CA GLY A 62 6.16 -2.65 1.64
C GLY A 62 4.78 -2.47 2.27
N GLY A 63 4.53 -1.31 2.89
CA GLY A 63 3.22 -1.00 3.49
C GLY A 63 2.16 -0.69 2.45
N LEU A 64 2.33 0.42 1.72
CA LEU A 64 1.40 0.92 0.70
C LEU A 64 2.12 1.08 -0.63
N CYS A 65 1.54 0.53 -1.70
CA CYS A 65 2.06 0.59 -3.05
C CYS A 65 1.03 1.17 -4.02
N LEU A 66 1.46 2.13 -4.83
CA LEU A 66 0.59 2.88 -5.75
C LEU A 66 1.16 2.82 -7.16
N ALA A 67 0.31 2.50 -8.14
CA ALA A 67 0.67 2.57 -9.54
C ALA A 67 0.71 4.01 -10.06
N SER A 68 1.22 4.18 -11.28
CA SER A 68 1.17 5.44 -12.02
C SER A 68 -0.26 5.96 -12.14
N ASP A 69 -0.44 7.28 -12.02
CA ASP A 69 -1.72 7.98 -12.15
C ASP A 69 -2.80 7.65 -11.11
N VAL A 70 -2.43 6.95 -10.02
CA VAL A 70 -3.32 6.66 -8.90
C VAL A 70 -3.19 7.72 -7.80
N ARG A 71 -4.32 8.23 -7.31
CA ARG A 71 -4.36 9.24 -6.24
C ARG A 71 -5.33 8.84 -5.13
N PRO A 72 -4.91 8.04 -4.13
CA PRO A 72 -5.76 7.73 -3.01
C PRO A 72 -5.88 8.92 -2.06
N ILE A 73 -6.98 8.97 -1.34
CA ILE A 73 -7.18 9.91 -0.24
C ILE A 73 -6.69 9.22 1.03
N MET A 74 -5.65 9.77 1.66
CA MET A 74 -5.12 9.25 2.92
C MET A 74 -5.44 10.21 4.07
N ARG A 75 -6.03 9.70 5.15
CA ARG A 75 -6.31 10.42 6.40
C ARG A 75 -5.91 9.56 7.59
N ASP A 76 -5.13 10.10 8.52
CA ASP A 76 -4.79 9.44 9.79
C ASP A 76 -4.24 8.00 9.67
N ASN A 77 -3.58 7.65 8.57
CA ASN A 77 -2.99 6.31 8.41
C ASN A 77 -1.59 6.25 9.02
N LEU A 78 -1.28 5.15 9.68
CA LEU A 78 0.02 4.87 10.29
C LEU A 78 0.72 3.77 9.51
N ILE A 79 1.84 4.09 8.88
CA ILE A 79 2.66 3.15 8.11
C ILE A 79 4.05 3.10 8.76
N TYR A 80 4.39 1.98 9.41
CA TYR A 80 5.63 1.84 10.19
C TYR A 80 6.15 0.41 10.19
N ASP A 81 7.42 0.18 10.52
CA ASP A 81 8.04 -1.17 10.65
C ASP A 81 7.81 -2.12 9.46
N ASN A 82 7.60 -1.60 8.25
CA ASN A 82 7.55 -2.44 7.06
C ASN A 82 8.98 -2.76 6.63
N HIS A 83 9.23 -4.03 6.33
CA HIS A 83 10.56 -4.56 6.06
C HIS A 83 11.14 -4.10 4.72
N ASN A 84 10.36 -3.32 3.95
CA ASN A 84 10.71 -2.67 2.69
C ASN A 84 11.82 -3.45 1.99
N ALA A 85 11.51 -4.61 1.42
CA ALA A 85 12.48 -5.32 0.59
C ALA A 85 13.08 -4.38 -0.50
N VAL A 86 12.33 -3.32 -0.84
CA VAL A 86 12.77 -2.17 -1.64
C VAL A 86 13.92 -1.36 -1.02
N ASP A 87 13.99 -1.13 0.30
CA ASP A 87 15.09 -0.41 0.96
C ASP A 87 16.46 -1.07 0.73
N ARG A 88 16.52 -2.41 0.61
CA ARG A 88 17.76 -3.11 0.22
C ARG A 88 18.11 -2.95 -1.26
N THR A 89 17.14 -2.72 -2.13
CA THR A 89 17.36 -2.45 -3.56
C THR A 89 17.64 -0.98 -3.86
N ILE A 90 17.18 -0.05 -3.00
CA ILE A 90 17.48 1.39 -3.09
C ILE A 90 18.96 1.66 -2.83
N ALA A 91 19.61 0.91 -1.93
CA ALA A 91 21.07 0.95 -1.75
C ALA A 91 21.86 0.51 -3.00
N LYS A 92 21.22 -0.14 -3.97
CA LYS A 92 21.79 -0.50 -5.28
C LYS A 92 21.39 0.44 -6.42
N GLY A 93 20.72 1.57 -6.13
CA GLY A 93 20.55 2.66 -7.09
C GLY A 93 19.21 2.74 -7.83
N TYR A 94 18.14 2.10 -7.34
CA TYR A 94 16.81 2.22 -7.95
C TYR A 94 15.70 2.53 -6.93
N CYS A 95 15.06 3.69 -7.13
CA CYS A 95 13.76 4.17 -6.61
C CYS A 95 13.61 4.68 -5.17
N LEU A 96 13.66 6.02 -5.05
CA LEU A 96 13.02 6.88 -4.04
C LEU A 96 11.98 6.23 -3.12
N PHE A 97 12.30 6.05 -1.83
CA PHE A 97 11.28 6.17 -0.77
C PHE A 97 11.85 6.75 0.54
N LYS A 98 11.37 7.95 0.84
CA LYS A 98 10.77 8.35 2.12
C LYS A 98 9.71 9.40 1.72
N ILE A 99 8.64 9.66 2.45
CA ILE A 99 8.64 10.30 3.75
C ILE A 99 7.28 10.05 4.43
N SER A 100 7.30 10.14 5.76
CA SER A 100 6.24 10.62 6.67
C SER A 100 5.41 11.84 6.18
N SER A 101 5.43 12.22 4.90
CA SER A 101 4.82 13.43 4.35
C SER A 101 4.82 13.32 2.81
N CYS A 102 3.67 12.97 2.24
CA CYS A 102 3.25 13.28 0.87
C CYS A 102 4.29 13.17 -0.27
N THR A 103 4.69 11.97 -0.68
CA THR A 103 5.24 11.75 -2.03
C THR A 103 4.89 10.34 -2.54
N SER A 104 4.12 10.26 -3.64
CA SER A 104 3.80 9.01 -4.35
C SER A 104 4.60 8.94 -5.64
N PHE A 105 5.32 7.84 -5.88
CA PHE A 105 6.06 7.61 -7.14
C PHE A 105 5.52 6.35 -7.84
N PRO A 106 5.48 6.37 -9.19
CA PRO A 106 4.89 5.30 -9.98
C PRO A 106 5.70 4.00 -9.91
N MET A 107 5.01 2.88 -9.64
CA MET A 107 5.52 1.53 -9.80
C MET A 107 5.71 1.20 -11.29
N HIS A 108 6.87 1.52 -11.87
CA HIS A 108 7.24 1.02 -13.20
C HIS A 108 8.01 -0.30 -13.05
N ASP A 109 7.41 -1.38 -13.57
CA ASP A 109 7.99 -2.70 -13.89
C ASP A 109 8.87 -3.40 -12.85
N PHE A 110 8.26 -4.03 -11.83
CA PHE A 110 8.93 -5.03 -10.99
C PHE A 110 8.53 -6.49 -11.27
N TYR A 111 7.61 -6.75 -12.22
CA TYR A 111 7.19 -8.10 -12.60
C TYR A 111 7.73 -8.53 -13.98
N ARG A 112 9.06 -8.58 -14.12
CA ARG A 112 9.73 -9.37 -15.15
C ARG A 112 10.74 -10.32 -14.53
#